data_AF-A0A453AHG2-F1
#
_entry.id   AF-A0A453AHG2-F1
#
_cell.length_a   1.000
_cell.length_b   1.000
_cell.length_c   1.000
_cell.angle_alpha   90.00
_cell.angle_beta   90.00
_cell.angle_gamma   90.00
#
_symmetry.space_group_name_H-M   'P 1'
#
loop_
_entity.id
_entity.type
_entity.pdbx_description
1 polymer ?
#
loop_
_entity_poly.entity_id
_entity_poly.type
_entity_poly.pdbx_seq_one_letter_code
_entity_poly.pdbx_strand_id
1 'polypeptide(L)'
;AKIKAVLDQETWIAVDVPEEFQAIVLSLSSTDFPVNGMEMPSNDNNSKLSEDGVSTSQESAHSTENNVENSNGTSTTSNENKVESTSQTENSVAGHVRPVAQTIVLGGVGYHMVNCGLILLKMLSEYVDISKCLPSLSFEVVQRVVEILKHFNTRTCQLVLGAGAMQVSGLKSITSKHLALASQIISFVHSLIPDIRRVLFLKIPEARKHLLMSELDRVTQDYKVHRDEIHTKLVQIMRERLLANLRKLPQIVESWNGPDDNDSQPSLFAKAVTKEVTYLHRILSQILLEVDLQAIFRQVVQIFHSHITEAFSKLEVSSPQAKNRLCRDVQHILVCIRKLPAQNFSSEPVRNYGLLDEFLAEKFGTKVDE
;
A
#
# COMPACT_ATOMS: atom_id res chain seq x y z
N ALA A 1 -25.98 7.04 -4.53
CA ALA A 1 -25.87 8.12 -5.54
C ALA A 1 -24.79 9.14 -5.17
N LYS A 2 -24.89 9.86 -4.04
CA LYS A 2 -23.94 10.91 -3.64
C LYS A 2 -22.48 10.43 -3.54
N ILE A 3 -22.21 9.34 -2.80
CA ILE A 3 -20.83 8.82 -2.64
C ILE A 3 -20.20 8.37 -3.98
N LYS A 4 -21.01 7.80 -4.88
CA LYS A 4 -20.55 7.41 -6.23
C LYS A 4 -20.11 8.63 -7.02
N ALA A 5 -20.92 9.69 -7.04
CA ALA A 5 -20.59 10.91 -7.78
C ALA A 5 -19.31 11.56 -7.23
N VAL A 6 -19.14 11.58 -5.91
CA VAL A 6 -17.92 12.08 -5.25
C VAL A 6 -16.70 11.24 -5.64
N LEU A 7 -16.81 9.92 -5.59
CA LEU A 7 -15.73 9.01 -5.99
C LEU A 7 -15.37 9.15 -7.47
N ASP A 8 -16.37 9.28 -8.34
CA ASP A 8 -16.15 9.42 -9.78
C ASP A 8 -15.45 10.74 -10.14
N GLN A 9 -15.56 11.76 -9.30
CA GLN A 9 -14.89 13.06 -9.47
C GLN A 9 -13.59 13.18 -8.66
N GLU A 10 -13.20 12.14 -7.91
CA GLU A 10 -12.01 12.17 -7.06
C GLU A 10 -10.72 12.24 -7.89
N THR A 11 -9.84 13.18 -7.53
CA THR A 11 -8.56 13.39 -8.23
C THR A 11 -7.36 12.88 -7.44
N TRP A 12 -7.59 12.31 -6.25
CA TRP A 12 -6.56 11.74 -5.38
C TRP A 12 -5.50 12.76 -5.02
N ILE A 13 -5.95 13.95 -4.62
CA ILE A 13 -5.11 15.03 -4.10
C ILE A 13 -5.31 15.08 -2.59
N ALA A 14 -4.19 15.14 -1.85
CA ALA A 14 -4.24 15.30 -0.40
C ALA A 14 -4.93 16.62 -0.04
N VAL A 15 -5.84 16.56 0.92
CA VAL A 15 -6.58 17.73 1.41
C VAL A 15 -6.20 17.99 2.87
N ASP A 16 -6.22 19.25 3.27
CA ASP A 16 -6.13 19.60 4.68
C ASP A 16 -7.33 19.03 5.43
N VAL A 17 -7.14 18.64 6.69
CA VAL A 17 -8.20 18.05 7.52
C VAL A 17 -8.75 19.14 8.44
N PRO A 18 -9.99 19.62 8.22
CA PRO A 18 -10.62 20.56 9.14
C PRO A 18 -10.82 19.93 10.52
N GLU A 19 -10.75 20.75 11.58
CA GLU A 19 -10.84 20.29 12.97
C GLU A 19 -12.13 19.51 13.27
N GLU A 20 -13.23 19.83 12.58
CA GLU A 20 -14.51 19.12 12.71
C GLU A 20 -14.41 17.62 12.33
N PHE A 21 -13.55 17.25 11.39
CA PHE A 21 -13.36 15.84 11.01
C PHE A 21 -12.52 15.11 12.06
N GLN A 22 -11.53 15.78 12.64
CA GLN A 22 -10.79 15.23 13.78
C GLN A 22 -11.72 15.03 14.99
N ALA A 23 -12.63 15.98 15.24
CA ALA A 23 -13.63 15.86 16.30
C ALA A 23 -14.60 14.68 16.07
N ILE A 24 -14.97 14.39 14.82
CA ILE A 24 -15.77 13.19 14.47
C ILE A 24 -15.02 11.93 14.90
N VAL A 25 -13.74 11.78 14.54
CA VAL A 25 -12.94 10.61 14.91
C VAL A 25 -12.85 10.46 16.43
N LEU A 26 -12.54 11.55 17.14
CA LEU A 26 -12.47 11.53 18.60
C LEU A 26 -13.81 11.13 19.24
N SER A 27 -14.94 11.62 18.72
CA SER A 27 -16.28 11.25 19.21
C SER A 27 -16.60 9.76 19.02
N LEU A 28 -16.18 9.19 17.87
CA LEU A 28 -16.34 7.78 17.56
C LEU A 28 -15.44 6.89 18.44
N SER A 29 -14.24 7.34 18.81
CA SER A 29 -13.34 6.58 19.68
C SER A 29 -13.64 6.74 21.17
N SER A 30 -14.10 7.92 21.62
CA SER A 30 -14.24 8.28 23.04
C SER A 30 -15.51 7.78 23.73
N THR A 31 -16.34 6.97 23.06
CA THR A 31 -17.63 6.54 23.65
C THR A 31 -17.41 5.44 24.70
N ASP A 32 -16.81 5.79 25.83
CA ASP A 32 -16.91 5.04 27.09
C ASP A 32 -18.36 5.15 27.58
N PHE A 33 -19.03 4.01 27.70
CA PHE A 33 -20.28 3.93 28.45
C PHE A 33 -19.96 3.39 29.85
N PRO A 34 -20.37 4.08 30.93
CA PRO A 34 -20.28 3.50 32.26
C PRO A 34 -21.25 2.31 32.34
N VAL A 35 -20.70 1.12 32.53
CA VAL A 35 -21.46 -0.05 32.96
C VAL A 35 -21.80 0.16 34.44
N ASN A 36 -22.93 0.82 34.70
CA ASN A 36 -23.63 0.80 35.99
C ASN A 36 -25.01 0.18 35.69
N GLY A 37 -25.45 -0.94 36.24
CA GLY A 37 -24.85 -1.90 37.14
C GLY A 37 -25.91 -3.00 37.31
N MET A 38 -25.49 -4.27 37.25
CA MET A 38 -26.17 -5.34 37.95
C MET A 38 -25.18 -6.49 38.07
N GLU A 39 -24.80 -6.78 39.30
CA GLU A 39 -23.93 -7.90 39.64
C GLU A 39 -24.57 -9.26 39.30
N MET A 40 -23.65 -10.21 39.12
CA MET A 40 -23.80 -11.63 38.80
C MET A 40 -24.82 -12.38 39.68
N PRO A 41 -25.14 -13.62 39.28
CA PRO A 41 -24.59 -14.68 40.12
C PRO A 41 -23.81 -15.73 39.33
N SER A 42 -22.66 -16.06 39.89
CA SER A 42 -21.80 -17.19 39.60
C SER A 42 -22.58 -18.50 39.65
N ASN A 43 -22.25 -19.44 38.75
CA ASN A 43 -22.46 -20.84 39.06
C ASN A 43 -21.29 -21.65 38.49
N ASP A 44 -20.39 -22.03 39.39
CA ASP A 44 -19.49 -23.15 39.18
C ASP A 44 -20.32 -24.41 38.96
N ASN A 45 -20.06 -25.14 37.89
CA ASN A 45 -20.16 -26.59 37.95
C ASN A 45 -19.18 -27.25 36.98
N ASN A 46 -18.27 -27.96 37.61
CA ASN A 46 -17.26 -28.81 37.03
C ASN A 46 -17.90 -30.18 36.72
N SER A 47 -17.87 -30.65 35.48
CA SER A 47 -17.95 -32.10 35.22
C SER A 47 -17.25 -32.48 33.92
N LYS A 48 -16.38 -33.46 34.09
CA LYS A 48 -15.43 -34.12 33.20
C LYS A 48 -16.12 -35.29 32.47
N LEU A 49 -15.49 -35.76 31.38
CA LEU A 49 -15.68 -37.06 30.68
C LEU A 49 -16.89 -37.08 29.71
N SER A 50 -16.85 -37.67 28.50
CA SER A 50 -16.02 -38.75 27.96
C SER A 50 -16.03 -38.72 26.42
N GLU A 51 -15.04 -39.37 25.82
CA GLU A 51 -14.97 -39.77 24.41
C GLU A 51 -16.17 -40.63 23.98
N ASP A 52 -16.58 -40.49 22.71
CA ASP A 52 -16.79 -41.64 21.83
C ASP A 52 -16.85 -41.17 20.38
N GLY A 53 -16.00 -41.77 19.53
CA GLY A 53 -16.00 -41.55 18.09
C GLY A 53 -16.81 -42.63 17.38
N VAL A 54 -17.44 -42.29 16.25
CA VAL A 54 -17.71 -43.21 15.15
C VAL A 54 -17.71 -42.43 13.84
N SER A 55 -16.83 -42.86 12.94
CA SER A 55 -16.82 -42.53 11.51
C SER A 55 -17.93 -43.30 10.78
N THR A 56 -18.61 -42.68 9.81
CA THR A 56 -19.04 -43.37 8.58
C THR A 56 -19.04 -42.43 7.38
N SER A 57 -18.47 -42.96 6.31
CA SER A 57 -18.11 -42.44 5.00
C SER A 57 -19.30 -42.28 4.03
N GLN A 58 -19.01 -41.62 2.89
CA GLN A 58 -19.44 -41.85 1.48
C GLN A 58 -19.86 -40.53 0.81
N GLU A 59 -19.00 -39.94 -0.03
CA GLU A 59 -18.88 -40.17 -1.50
C GLU A 59 -20.13 -39.79 -2.31
N SER A 60 -20.01 -38.72 -3.10
CA SER A 60 -20.17 -38.81 -4.56
C SER A 60 -19.69 -37.53 -5.25
N ALA A 61 -18.92 -37.72 -6.31
CA ALA A 61 -18.49 -36.73 -7.27
C ALA A 61 -19.48 -36.67 -8.45
N HIS A 62 -19.68 -35.51 -9.06
CA HIS A 62 -19.54 -35.35 -10.51
C HIS A 62 -19.44 -33.86 -10.92
N SER A 63 -18.44 -33.63 -11.78
CA SER A 63 -18.13 -32.59 -12.78
C SER A 63 -19.29 -31.75 -13.36
N THR A 64 -19.08 -30.64 -14.08
CA THR A 64 -18.15 -30.43 -15.22
C THR A 64 -18.11 -28.93 -15.61
N GLU A 65 -16.89 -28.43 -15.83
CA GLU A 65 -16.38 -27.63 -16.96
C GLU A 65 -17.24 -26.59 -17.73
N ASN A 66 -16.69 -25.36 -17.88
CA ASN A 66 -16.10 -24.80 -19.12
C ASN A 66 -16.30 -23.26 -19.23
N ASN A 67 -15.20 -22.50 -19.30
CA ASN A 67 -14.72 -21.87 -20.54
C ASN A 67 -13.61 -20.85 -20.25
N VAL A 68 -12.44 -21.13 -20.82
CA VAL A 68 -11.31 -20.21 -20.97
C VAL A 68 -11.35 -19.73 -22.41
N GLU A 69 -11.49 -18.41 -22.62
CA GLU A 69 -11.15 -17.79 -23.88
C GLU A 69 -10.10 -16.70 -23.70
N ASN A 70 -9.21 -16.73 -24.68
CA ASN A 70 -7.93 -16.08 -24.84
C ASN A 70 -8.13 -14.66 -25.38
N SER A 71 -7.36 -13.66 -24.93
CA SER A 71 -7.18 -12.42 -25.69
C SER A 71 -5.86 -11.71 -25.34
N ASN A 72 -4.95 -11.77 -26.32
CA ASN A 72 -3.77 -10.94 -26.46
C ASN A 72 -4.15 -9.46 -26.64
N GLY A 73 -3.33 -8.55 -26.08
CA GLY A 73 -3.51 -7.11 -26.26
C GLY A 73 -2.32 -6.26 -25.82
N THR A 74 -1.30 -6.23 -26.69
CA THR A 74 -0.41 -5.10 -27.04
C THR A 74 -0.01 -4.06 -25.98
N SER A 75 1.27 -4.09 -25.64
CA SER A 75 2.09 -3.05 -25.02
C SER A 75 2.09 -1.74 -25.82
N THR A 76 1.80 -0.61 -25.18
CA THR A 76 2.13 0.73 -25.69
C THR A 76 3.00 1.46 -24.67
N THR A 77 4.20 1.81 -25.13
CA THR A 77 5.21 2.60 -24.44
C THR A 77 4.92 4.09 -24.61
N SER A 78 4.69 4.81 -23.52
CA SER A 78 4.59 6.27 -23.52
C SER A 78 5.85 6.86 -22.88
N ASN A 79 6.67 7.52 -23.70
CA ASN A 79 7.71 8.44 -23.27
C ASN A 79 7.07 9.67 -22.63
N GLU A 80 7.41 9.99 -21.38
CA GLU A 80 7.11 11.29 -20.80
C GLU A 80 8.37 12.16 -20.75
N ASN A 81 8.40 13.15 -21.63
CA ASN A 81 9.31 14.28 -21.58
C ASN A 81 8.87 15.28 -20.51
N LYS A 82 9.82 15.60 -19.64
CA LYS A 82 10.21 16.92 -19.13
C LYS A 82 9.14 18.03 -19.22
N VAL A 83 8.58 18.41 -18.07
CA VAL A 83 8.12 19.79 -17.82
C VAL A 83 8.82 20.29 -16.57
N GLU A 84 9.56 21.37 -16.80
CA GLU A 84 10.42 22.12 -15.90
C GLU A 84 9.57 23.28 -15.36
N SER A 85 9.38 23.35 -14.04
CA SER A 85 8.75 24.50 -13.39
C SER A 85 9.79 25.25 -12.56
N THR A 86 10.12 26.42 -13.08
CA THR A 86 11.01 27.44 -12.53
C THR A 86 10.59 27.87 -11.14
N SER A 87 11.53 27.80 -10.20
CA SER A 87 11.44 28.40 -8.86
C SER A 87 11.63 29.92 -8.94
N GLN A 88 10.65 30.67 -8.44
CA GLN A 88 10.84 32.07 -8.04
C GLN A 88 11.00 32.14 -6.52
N THR A 89 12.14 32.70 -6.13
CA THR A 89 12.58 33.12 -4.80
C THR A 89 11.77 34.30 -4.28
N GLU A 90 11.31 34.25 -3.02
CA GLU A 90 11.28 35.42 -2.11
C GLU A 90 11.47 34.95 -0.64
N ASN A 91 12.19 35.78 0.12
CA ASN A 91 12.71 35.53 1.47
C ASN A 91 11.85 36.17 2.56
N SER A 92 11.75 35.46 3.70
CA SER A 92 11.58 35.94 5.09
C SER A 92 10.21 36.52 5.54
N VAL A 93 9.60 35.94 6.58
CA VAL A 93 9.68 36.37 8.00
C VAL A 93 8.99 35.32 8.88
N ALA A 94 9.59 35.03 10.03
CA ALA A 94 9.13 34.08 11.04
C ALA A 94 7.73 34.41 11.59
N GLY A 95 6.83 33.44 11.48
CA GLY A 95 5.59 33.36 12.23
C GLY A 95 5.33 31.90 12.58
N HIS A 96 5.17 31.60 13.85
CA HIS A 96 4.89 30.26 14.36
C HIS A 96 3.46 29.87 13.95
N VAL A 97 3.28 29.47 12.69
CA VAL A 97 2.04 28.85 12.21
C VAL A 97 2.04 27.43 12.78
N ARG A 98 1.13 27.16 13.72
CA ARG A 98 0.79 25.78 14.11
C ARG A 98 0.61 24.99 12.81
N PRO A 99 1.32 23.87 12.58
CA PRO A 99 1.08 23.09 11.38
C PRO A 99 -0.39 22.65 11.43
N VAL A 100 -1.19 23.19 10.51
CA VAL A 100 -2.54 22.69 10.26
C VAL A 100 -2.38 21.18 10.05
N ALA A 101 -3.13 20.39 10.81
CA ALA A 101 -3.02 18.94 10.73
C ALA A 101 -3.35 18.48 9.30
N GLN A 102 -2.31 18.22 8.50
CA GLN A 102 -2.45 17.67 7.15
C GLN A 102 -2.97 16.23 7.17
N THR A 103 -2.94 15.60 8.34
CA THR A 103 -3.36 14.22 8.54
C THR A 103 -4.46 14.15 9.59
N ILE A 104 -5.35 13.18 9.43
CA ILE A 104 -6.33 12.82 10.44
C ILE A 104 -5.71 11.78 11.37
N VAL A 105 -5.84 11.96 12.68
CA VAL A 105 -5.24 11.06 13.67
C VAL A 105 -6.29 10.12 14.24
N LEU A 106 -6.05 8.81 14.11
CA LEU A 106 -6.88 7.75 14.68
C LEU A 106 -5.97 6.76 15.43
N GLY A 107 -6.25 6.54 16.73
CA GLY A 107 -5.44 5.63 17.56
C GLY A 107 -3.95 6.03 17.66
N GLY A 108 -3.64 7.32 17.54
CA GLY A 108 -2.25 7.83 17.52
C GLY A 108 -1.55 7.72 16.16
N VAL A 109 -2.21 7.17 15.14
CA VAL A 109 -1.68 7.06 13.77
C VAL A 109 -2.28 8.16 12.90
N GLY A 110 -1.43 8.91 12.20
CA GLY A 110 -1.85 9.96 11.26
C GLY A 110 -2.02 9.44 9.83
N TYR A 111 -3.14 9.75 9.20
CA TYR A 111 -3.47 9.35 7.83
C TYR A 111 -3.66 10.57 6.94
N HIS A 112 -3.07 10.54 5.74
CA HIS A 112 -3.37 11.55 4.71
C HIS A 112 -4.77 11.36 4.16
N MET A 113 -5.54 12.44 4.07
CA MET A 113 -6.91 12.41 3.60
C MET A 113 -7.05 12.97 2.18
N VAL A 114 -8.10 12.53 1.49
CA VAL A 114 -8.60 13.06 0.22
C VAL A 114 -10.09 13.34 0.38
N ASN A 115 -10.67 14.12 -0.53
CA ASN A 115 -12.03 14.61 -0.40
C ASN A 115 -13.07 13.49 -0.20
N CYS A 116 -13.01 12.41 -0.98
CA CYS A 116 -13.94 11.29 -0.86
C CYS A 116 -13.85 10.57 0.50
N GLY A 117 -12.66 10.53 1.12
CA GLY A 117 -12.44 9.95 2.45
C GLY A 117 -13.06 10.79 3.56
N LEU A 118 -12.94 12.13 3.49
CA LEU A 118 -13.61 13.03 4.43
C LEU A 118 -15.14 12.94 4.31
N ILE A 119 -15.66 12.93 3.08
CA ILE A 119 -17.10 12.79 2.85
C ILE A 119 -17.62 11.45 3.38
N LEU A 120 -16.88 10.36 3.17
CA LEU A 120 -17.23 9.06 3.74
C LEU A 120 -17.28 9.13 5.27
N LEU A 121 -16.25 9.68 5.92
CA LEU A 121 -16.20 9.85 7.37
C LEU A 121 -17.42 10.62 7.90
N LYS A 122 -17.77 11.73 7.25
CA LYS A 122 -18.94 12.53 7.61
C LYS A 122 -20.24 11.73 7.48
N MET A 123 -20.41 11.02 6.36
CA MET A 123 -21.59 10.17 6.15
C MET A 123 -21.69 9.08 7.22
N LEU A 124 -20.59 8.41 7.57
CA LEU A 124 -20.57 7.37 8.60
C LEU A 124 -20.94 7.94 9.98
N SER A 125 -20.44 9.13 10.32
CA SER A 125 -20.83 9.84 11.55
C SER A 125 -22.32 10.13 11.61
N GLU A 126 -22.91 10.61 10.52
CA GLU A 126 -24.35 10.91 10.45
C GLU A 126 -25.19 9.65 10.64
N TYR A 127 -24.78 8.50 10.08
CA TYR A 127 -25.44 7.23 10.34
C TYR A 127 -25.32 6.78 11.79
N VAL A 128 -24.16 6.97 12.41
CA VAL A 128 -23.97 6.71 13.85
C VAL A 128 -24.92 7.55 14.68
N ASP A 129 -25.09 8.83 14.36
CA ASP A 129 -26.01 9.72 15.07
C ASP A 129 -27.48 9.33 14.84
N ILE A 130 -27.86 8.90 13.63
CA ILE A 130 -29.19 8.35 13.36
C ILE A 130 -29.45 7.11 14.22
N SER A 131 -28.49 6.19 14.36
CA SER A 131 -28.65 5.01 15.22
C SER A 131 -28.85 5.38 16.69
N LYS A 132 -28.19 6.44 17.18
CA LYS A 132 -28.38 6.95 18.55
C LYS A 132 -29.76 7.60 18.74
N CYS A 133 -30.20 8.41 17.77
CA CYS A 133 -31.47 9.16 17.85
C CYS A 133 -32.70 8.29 17.57
N LEU A 134 -32.57 7.25 16.73
CA LEU A 134 -33.65 6.37 16.31
C LEU A 134 -33.27 4.88 16.52
N PRO A 135 -33.22 4.39 17.77
CA PRO A 135 -32.77 3.02 18.06
C PRO A 135 -33.58 1.93 17.36
N SER A 136 -34.86 2.19 17.06
CA SER A 136 -35.73 1.28 16.31
C SER A 136 -35.26 1.00 14.88
N LEU A 137 -34.42 1.86 14.31
CA LEU A 137 -33.84 1.73 12.96
C LEU A 137 -32.39 1.22 12.99
N SER A 138 -31.86 0.82 14.15
CA SER A 138 -30.43 0.47 14.29
C SER A 138 -30.00 -0.66 13.34
N PHE A 139 -30.88 -1.62 13.08
CA PHE A 139 -30.60 -2.72 12.17
C PHE A 139 -30.43 -2.23 10.73
N GLU A 140 -31.38 -1.43 10.24
CA GLU A 140 -31.38 -0.82 8.91
C GLU A 140 -30.19 0.14 8.73
N VAL A 141 -29.84 0.88 9.79
CA VAL A 141 -28.67 1.76 9.80
C VAL A 141 -27.38 0.95 9.62
N VAL A 142 -27.20 -0.14 10.36
CA VAL A 142 -25.99 -0.97 10.21
C VAL A 142 -25.91 -1.59 8.82
N GLN A 143 -27.02 -2.12 8.29
CA GLN A 143 -27.05 -2.63 6.91
C GLN A 143 -26.61 -1.55 5.92
N ARG A 144 -27.11 -0.32 6.08
CA ARG A 144 -26.76 0.78 5.18
C ARG A 144 -25.29 1.20 5.32
N VAL A 145 -24.74 1.20 6.52
CA VAL A 145 -23.30 1.45 6.76
C VAL A 145 -22.46 0.38 6.07
N VAL A 146 -22.81 -0.89 6.22
CA VAL A 146 -22.15 -2.02 5.54
C VAL A 146 -22.19 -1.84 4.02
N GLU A 147 -23.34 -1.49 3.44
CA GLU A 147 -23.49 -1.22 2.00
C GLU A 147 -22.61 -0.06 1.52
N ILE A 148 -22.56 1.04 2.27
CA ILE A 148 -21.72 2.20 1.95
C ILE A 148 -20.24 1.81 1.97
N LEU A 149 -19.80 1.08 2.99
CA LEU A 149 -18.42 0.61 3.10
C LEU A 149 -18.05 -0.35 1.96
N LYS A 150 -18.91 -1.31 1.62
CA LYS A 150 -18.74 -2.20 0.45
C LYS A 150 -18.60 -1.40 -0.83
N HIS A 151 -19.54 -0.50 -1.07
CA HIS A 151 -19.56 0.31 -2.29
C HIS A 151 -18.31 1.19 -2.42
N PHE A 152 -17.91 1.84 -1.33
CA PHE A 152 -16.71 2.67 -1.32
C PHE A 152 -15.45 1.84 -1.64
N ASN A 153 -15.32 0.65 -1.03
CA ASN A 153 -14.17 -0.23 -1.28
C ASN A 153 -14.13 -0.70 -2.74
N THR A 154 -15.23 -1.27 -3.24
CA THR A 154 -15.33 -1.77 -4.62
C THR A 154 -15.07 -0.65 -5.63
N ARG A 155 -15.68 0.52 -5.43
CA ARG A 155 -15.53 1.62 -6.38
C ARG A 155 -14.12 2.21 -6.35
N THR A 156 -13.51 2.35 -5.17
CA THR A 156 -12.11 2.79 -5.07
C THR A 156 -11.16 1.82 -5.78
N CYS A 157 -11.36 0.51 -5.60
CA CYS A 157 -10.59 -0.51 -6.32
C CYS A 157 -10.71 -0.36 -7.85
N GLN A 158 -11.93 -0.21 -8.37
CA GLN A 158 -12.15 0.03 -9.80
C GLN A 158 -11.48 1.30 -10.31
N LEU A 159 -11.54 2.39 -9.53
CA LEU A 159 -10.98 3.68 -9.93
C LEU A 159 -9.45 3.66 -9.97
N VAL A 160 -8.84 2.98 -8.99
CA VAL A 160 -7.39 3.05 -8.73
C VAL A 160 -6.66 1.86 -9.34
N LEU A 161 -7.06 0.62 -9.03
CA LEU A 161 -6.45 -0.59 -9.57
C LEU A 161 -6.99 -0.93 -10.96
N GLY A 162 -8.30 -0.72 -11.19
CA GLY A 162 -8.94 -0.91 -12.49
C GLY A 162 -8.76 0.25 -13.47
N ALA A 163 -7.99 1.28 -13.10
CA ALA A 163 -7.77 2.50 -13.87
C ALA A 163 -9.06 3.27 -14.27
N GLY A 164 -10.18 3.02 -13.59
CA GLY A 164 -11.47 3.65 -13.88
C GLY A 164 -11.45 5.17 -13.73
N ALA A 165 -10.60 5.73 -12.85
CA ALA A 165 -10.49 7.17 -12.68
C ALA A 165 -9.96 7.89 -13.94
N MET A 166 -9.29 7.17 -14.85
CA MET A 166 -8.89 7.74 -16.14
C MET A 166 -10.09 8.04 -17.04
N GLN A 167 -11.20 7.31 -16.85
CA GLN A 167 -12.41 7.46 -17.65
C GLN A 167 -13.39 8.45 -17.02
N VAL A 168 -13.51 8.44 -15.68
CA VAL A 168 -14.57 9.20 -15.00
C VAL A 168 -14.09 10.47 -14.30
N SER A 169 -12.82 10.51 -13.88
CA SER A 169 -12.24 11.63 -13.11
C SER A 169 -11.31 12.51 -13.96
N GLY A 170 -11.11 12.17 -15.23
CA GLY A 170 -10.27 12.93 -16.16
C GLY A 170 -8.76 12.80 -15.93
N LEU A 171 -8.32 11.83 -15.11
CA LEU A 171 -6.91 11.57 -14.89
C LEU A 171 -6.25 11.00 -16.16
N LYS A 172 -5.10 11.56 -16.57
CA LYS A 172 -4.34 11.02 -17.70
C LYS A 172 -3.68 9.67 -17.39
N SER A 173 -3.34 9.45 -16.12
CA SER A 173 -2.71 8.22 -15.64
C SER A 173 -2.95 8.04 -14.14
N ILE A 174 -2.85 6.79 -13.67
CA ILE A 174 -2.82 6.48 -12.24
C ILE A 174 -1.36 6.38 -11.79
N THR A 175 -0.92 7.36 -11.00
CA THR A 175 0.46 7.46 -10.55
C THR A 175 0.67 6.73 -9.21
N SER A 176 1.93 6.47 -8.84
CA SER A 176 2.27 5.93 -7.50
C SER A 176 1.77 6.82 -6.36
N LYS A 177 1.63 8.14 -6.59
CA LYS A 177 1.05 9.08 -5.62
C LYS A 177 -0.44 8.83 -5.41
N HIS A 178 -1.20 8.60 -6.49
CA HIS A 178 -2.62 8.25 -6.40
C HIS A 178 -2.82 6.92 -5.66
N LEU A 179 -2.00 5.90 -5.98
CA LEU A 179 -2.01 4.62 -5.27
C LEU A 179 -1.73 4.79 -3.77
N ALA A 180 -0.73 5.59 -3.42
CA ALA A 180 -0.36 5.82 -2.02
C ALA A 180 -1.49 6.51 -1.23
N LEU A 181 -2.12 7.54 -1.81
CA LEU A 181 -3.26 8.22 -1.17
C LEU A 181 -4.48 7.32 -1.05
N ALA A 182 -4.79 6.52 -2.07
CA ALA A 182 -5.85 5.51 -1.97
C ALA A 182 -5.56 4.51 -0.84
N SER A 183 -4.33 4.02 -0.73
CA SER A 183 -3.92 3.12 0.35
C SER A 183 -4.09 3.74 1.74
N GLN A 184 -3.80 5.04 1.89
CA GLN A 184 -4.03 5.78 3.15
C GLN A 184 -5.51 5.80 3.54
N ILE A 185 -6.41 6.11 2.60
CA ILE A 185 -7.86 6.14 2.87
C ILE A 185 -8.39 4.76 3.21
N ILE A 186 -8.01 3.74 2.45
CA ILE A 186 -8.43 2.36 2.71
C ILE A 186 -7.94 1.91 4.09
N SER A 187 -6.70 2.25 4.47
CA SER A 187 -6.14 1.94 5.79
C SER A 187 -6.82 2.70 6.92
N PHE A 188 -7.15 3.98 6.70
CA PHE A 188 -7.91 4.78 7.65
C PHE A 188 -9.30 4.18 7.90
N VAL A 189 -10.05 3.88 6.84
CA VAL A 189 -11.39 3.30 6.96
C VAL A 189 -11.33 1.93 7.60
N HIS A 190 -10.37 1.06 7.21
CA HIS A 190 -10.14 -0.22 7.86
C HIS A 190 -9.94 -0.07 9.38
N SER A 191 -9.17 0.92 9.80
CA SER A 191 -8.88 1.19 11.22
C SER A 191 -10.05 1.83 11.96
N LEU A 192 -10.95 2.50 11.24
CA LEU A 192 -12.15 3.16 11.78
C LEU A 192 -13.32 2.17 11.98
N ILE A 193 -13.40 1.11 11.19
CA ILE A 193 -14.50 0.12 11.26
C ILE A 193 -14.71 -0.44 12.69
N PRO A 194 -13.67 -0.79 13.48
CA PRO A 194 -13.86 -1.24 14.86
C PRO A 194 -14.62 -0.25 15.75
N ASP A 195 -14.34 1.05 15.64
CA ASP A 195 -15.02 2.09 16.41
C ASP A 195 -16.48 2.25 15.97
N ILE A 196 -16.72 2.27 14.65
CA ILE A 196 -18.07 2.30 14.09
C ILE A 196 -18.87 1.07 14.53
N ARG A 197 -18.27 -0.12 14.44
CA ARG A 197 -18.86 -1.39 14.90
C ARG A 197 -19.26 -1.30 16.36
N ARG A 198 -18.34 -0.83 17.21
CA ARG A 198 -18.58 -0.73 18.65
C ARG A 198 -19.79 0.15 18.93
N VAL A 199 -19.91 1.32 18.30
CA VAL A 199 -21.01 2.27 18.57
C VAL A 199 -22.34 1.77 18.01
N LEU A 200 -22.37 1.28 16.76
CA LEU A 200 -23.61 0.90 16.11
C LEU A 200 -24.27 -0.35 16.71
N PHE A 201 -23.48 -1.26 17.28
CA PHE A 201 -23.99 -2.54 17.79
C PHE A 201 -24.50 -2.48 19.25
N LEU A 202 -24.39 -1.33 19.93
CA LEU A 202 -24.81 -1.19 21.34
C LEU A 202 -26.31 -1.41 21.57
N LYS A 203 -27.13 -1.11 20.56
CA LYS A 203 -28.60 -1.15 20.65
C LYS A 203 -29.22 -2.25 19.80
N ILE A 204 -28.40 -3.10 19.18
CA ILE A 204 -28.88 -4.19 18.33
C ILE A 204 -29.22 -5.41 19.18
N PRO A 205 -30.44 -5.98 19.04
CA PRO A 205 -30.79 -7.22 19.72
C PRO A 205 -29.88 -8.38 19.33
N GLU A 206 -29.50 -9.21 20.29
CA GLU A 206 -28.51 -10.28 20.13
C GLU A 206 -28.86 -11.25 18.97
N ALA A 207 -30.15 -11.55 18.80
CA ALA A 207 -30.66 -12.43 17.73
C ALA A 207 -30.31 -11.99 16.31
N ARG A 208 -30.10 -10.68 16.06
CA ARG A 208 -29.76 -10.13 14.73
C ARG A 208 -28.29 -9.73 14.61
N LYS A 209 -27.58 -9.72 15.73
CA LYS A 209 -26.23 -9.18 15.86
C LYS A 209 -25.21 -10.02 15.09
N HIS A 210 -25.29 -11.34 15.21
CA HIS A 210 -24.34 -12.26 14.58
C HIS A 210 -24.25 -12.08 13.06
N LEU A 211 -25.39 -11.96 12.37
CA LEU A 211 -25.43 -11.79 10.91
C LEU A 211 -24.73 -10.49 10.49
N LEU A 212 -25.08 -9.38 11.13
CA LEU A 212 -24.50 -8.07 10.80
C LEU A 212 -23.00 -7.98 11.17
N MET A 213 -22.59 -8.63 12.26
CA MET A 213 -21.18 -8.73 12.63
C MET A 213 -20.38 -9.45 11.54
N SER A 214 -20.86 -10.60 11.09
CA SER A 214 -20.22 -11.37 10.01
C SER A 214 -20.10 -10.56 8.72
N GLU A 215 -21.13 -9.78 8.36
CA GLU A 215 -21.06 -8.91 7.20
C GLU A 215 -19.99 -7.80 7.35
N LEU A 216 -19.89 -7.19 8.52
CA LEU A 216 -18.92 -6.13 8.77
C LEU A 216 -17.49 -6.68 8.88
N ASP A 217 -17.30 -7.88 9.42
CA ASP A 217 -16.01 -8.56 9.45
C ASP A 217 -15.55 -8.90 8.02
N ARG A 218 -16.47 -9.35 7.14
CA ARG A 218 -16.17 -9.55 5.72
C ARG A 218 -15.74 -8.24 5.05
N VAL A 219 -16.47 -7.15 5.29
CA VAL A 219 -16.10 -5.82 4.77
C VAL A 219 -14.72 -5.41 5.27
N THR A 220 -14.44 -5.59 6.57
CA THR A 220 -13.11 -5.27 7.14
C THR A 220 -12.01 -6.03 6.42
N GLN A 221 -12.22 -7.33 6.17
CA GLN A 221 -11.27 -8.15 5.42
C GLN A 221 -11.12 -7.67 3.96
N ASP A 222 -12.20 -7.26 3.29
CA ASP A 222 -12.15 -6.72 1.93
C ASP A 222 -11.31 -5.43 1.83
N TYR A 223 -11.33 -4.57 2.86
CA TYR A 223 -10.47 -3.38 2.91
C TYR A 223 -8.99 -3.76 3.08
N LYS A 224 -8.71 -4.76 3.92
CA LYS A 224 -7.34 -5.27 4.09
C LYS A 224 -6.80 -5.84 2.78
N VAL A 225 -7.57 -6.70 2.11
CA VAL A 225 -7.19 -7.28 0.81
C VAL A 225 -6.91 -6.19 -0.20
N HIS A 226 -7.81 -5.21 -0.34
CA HIS A 226 -7.63 -4.12 -1.29
C HIS A 226 -6.38 -3.27 -0.99
N ARG A 227 -6.08 -2.98 0.28
CA ARG A 227 -4.83 -2.30 0.65
C ARG A 227 -3.61 -3.10 0.21
N ASP A 228 -3.60 -4.40 0.50
CA ASP A 228 -2.48 -5.28 0.18
C ASP A 228 -2.31 -5.43 -1.36
N GLU A 229 -3.39 -5.40 -2.14
CA GLU A 229 -3.36 -5.34 -3.60
C GLU A 229 -2.75 -4.04 -4.12
N ILE A 230 -3.05 -2.90 -3.50
CA ILE A 230 -2.43 -1.61 -3.84
C ILE A 230 -0.92 -1.65 -3.58
N HIS A 231 -0.50 -2.19 -2.43
CA HIS A 231 0.93 -2.36 -2.12
C HIS A 231 1.61 -3.28 -3.13
N THR A 232 0.97 -4.39 -3.48
CA THR A 232 1.46 -5.32 -4.52
C THR A 232 1.59 -4.61 -5.88
N LYS A 233 0.64 -3.76 -6.25
CA LYS A 233 0.71 -2.98 -7.50
C LYS A 233 1.88 -2.01 -7.50
N LEU A 234 2.18 -1.35 -6.37
CA LEU A 234 3.36 -0.48 -6.23
C LEU A 234 4.67 -1.25 -6.44
N VAL A 235 4.80 -2.45 -5.86
CA VAL A 235 5.94 -3.33 -6.06
C VAL A 235 6.07 -3.74 -7.53
N GLN A 236 4.95 -4.14 -8.16
CA GLN A 236 4.92 -4.57 -9.55
C GLN A 236 5.30 -3.43 -10.53
N ILE A 237 4.85 -2.19 -10.30
CA ILE A 237 5.30 -1.02 -11.08
C ILE A 237 6.82 -0.89 -11.02
N MET A 238 7.40 -1.09 -9.83
CA MET A 238 8.84 -0.96 -9.65
C MET A 238 9.61 -2.11 -10.32
N ARG A 239 9.06 -3.33 -10.29
CA ARG A 239 9.57 -4.47 -11.06
C ARG A 239 9.54 -4.20 -12.57
N GLU A 240 8.44 -3.71 -13.10
CA GLU A 240 8.29 -3.39 -14.54
C GLU A 240 9.30 -2.33 -14.99
N ARG A 241 9.52 -1.28 -14.18
CA ARG A 241 10.54 -0.26 -14.43
C ARG A 241 11.95 -0.82 -14.41
N LEU A 242 12.26 -1.72 -13.46
CA LEU A 242 13.56 -2.40 -13.42
C LEU A 242 13.77 -3.23 -14.68
N LEU A 243 12.80 -4.08 -15.05
CA LEU A 243 12.86 -4.92 -16.25
C LEU A 243 13.02 -4.08 -17.53
N ALA A 244 12.34 -2.93 -17.63
CA ALA A 244 12.48 -2.03 -18.77
C ALA A 244 13.91 -1.45 -18.89
N ASN A 245 14.59 -1.18 -17.78
CA ASN A 245 15.99 -0.76 -17.78
C ASN A 245 16.92 -1.93 -18.10
N LEU A 246 16.67 -3.13 -17.56
CA LEU A 246 17.45 -4.33 -17.84
C LEU A 246 17.46 -4.71 -19.32
N ARG A 247 16.36 -4.47 -20.06
CA ARG A 247 16.32 -4.69 -21.52
C ARG A 247 17.30 -3.80 -22.31
N LYS A 248 17.69 -2.65 -21.75
CA LYS A 248 18.65 -1.72 -22.38
C LYS A 248 20.10 -2.08 -22.04
N LEU A 249 20.32 -2.96 -21.07
CA LEU A 249 21.63 -3.30 -20.55
C LEU A 249 22.57 -3.92 -21.61
N PRO A 250 22.15 -4.86 -22.48
CA PRO A 250 23.05 -5.44 -23.47
C PRO A 250 23.68 -4.41 -24.41
N GLN A 251 22.89 -3.45 -24.90
CA GLN A 251 23.37 -2.35 -25.74
C GLN A 251 24.38 -1.45 -25.02
N ILE A 252 24.19 -1.23 -23.72
CA ILE A 252 25.13 -0.46 -22.91
C ILE A 252 26.43 -1.25 -22.73
N VAL A 253 26.36 -2.56 -22.54
CA VAL A 253 27.52 -3.44 -22.34
C VAL A 253 28.37 -3.57 -23.60
N GLU A 254 27.80 -3.51 -24.80
CA GLU A 254 28.58 -3.47 -26.06
C GLU A 254 29.58 -2.30 -26.08
N SER A 255 29.19 -1.15 -25.51
CA SER A 255 30.07 0.02 -25.39
C SER A 255 31.16 -0.11 -24.31
N TRP A 256 31.09 -1.15 -23.46
CA TRP A 256 32.05 -1.33 -22.36
C TRP A 256 33.41 -1.86 -22.79
N ASN A 257 33.51 -2.43 -23.99
CA ASN A 257 34.76 -2.93 -24.56
C ASN A 257 35.58 -1.85 -25.28
N GLY A 258 35.08 -0.61 -25.34
CA GLY A 258 35.82 0.54 -25.88
C GLY A 258 36.96 1.00 -24.95
N PRO A 259 37.84 1.89 -25.43
CA PRO A 259 38.95 2.43 -24.63
C PRO A 259 38.44 3.09 -23.33
N ASP A 260 39.29 3.06 -22.32
CA ASP A 260 38.95 3.56 -20.99
C ASP A 260 39.01 5.09 -20.98
N ASP A 261 37.85 5.74 -20.90
CA ASP A 261 37.74 7.21 -20.94
C ASP A 261 38.16 7.91 -19.64
N ASN A 262 38.77 7.20 -18.68
CA ASN A 262 39.01 7.66 -17.30
C ASN A 262 37.73 8.13 -16.56
N ASP A 263 36.54 7.89 -17.11
CA ASP A 263 35.29 8.29 -16.49
C ASP A 263 35.01 7.41 -15.27
N SER A 264 35.02 8.03 -14.08
CA SER A 264 34.76 7.39 -12.78
C SER A 264 33.26 7.21 -12.50
N GLN A 265 32.37 7.61 -13.40
CA GLN A 265 30.93 7.61 -13.17
C GLN A 265 30.23 6.27 -13.48
N PRO A 266 29.21 5.87 -12.68
CA PRO A 266 28.41 4.69 -12.99
C PRO A 266 27.69 4.83 -14.33
N SER A 267 27.35 3.70 -14.95
CA SER A 267 26.71 3.68 -16.27
C SER A 267 25.33 4.35 -16.24
N LEU A 268 24.83 4.68 -17.43
CA LEU A 268 23.47 5.19 -17.60
C LEU A 268 22.41 4.20 -17.07
N PHE A 269 22.67 2.90 -17.12
CA PHE A 269 21.80 1.87 -16.55
C PHE A 269 21.72 2.01 -15.02
N ALA A 270 22.88 2.02 -14.35
CA ALA A 270 22.93 2.11 -12.88
C ALA A 270 22.32 3.43 -12.38
N LYS A 271 22.59 4.55 -13.07
CA LYS A 271 21.96 5.85 -12.78
C LYS A 271 20.44 5.82 -12.98
N ALA A 272 19.95 5.17 -14.03
CA ALA A 272 18.51 5.09 -14.30
C ALA A 272 17.78 4.26 -13.26
N VAL A 273 18.27 3.06 -12.93
CA VAL A 273 17.64 2.16 -11.95
C VAL A 273 17.61 2.79 -10.54
N THR A 274 18.71 3.40 -10.11
CA THR A 274 18.77 4.08 -8.81
C THR A 274 17.88 5.32 -8.76
N LYS A 275 17.78 6.09 -9.85
CA LYS A 275 16.86 7.23 -9.95
C LYS A 275 15.39 6.80 -9.81
N GLU A 276 14.98 5.74 -10.49
CA GLU A 276 13.60 5.24 -10.44
C GLU A 276 13.17 4.81 -9.03
N VAL A 277 14.00 4.01 -8.35
CA VAL A 277 13.68 3.56 -6.98
C VAL A 277 13.75 4.69 -5.95
N THR A 278 14.68 5.63 -6.11
CA THR A 278 14.79 6.82 -5.26
C THR A 278 13.57 7.73 -5.42
N TYR A 279 13.09 7.89 -6.65
CA TYR A 279 11.89 8.66 -6.94
C TYR A 279 10.65 8.04 -6.29
N LEU A 280 10.49 6.72 -6.39
CA LEU A 280 9.39 6.01 -5.72
C LEU A 280 9.48 6.20 -4.20
N HIS A 281 10.66 5.99 -3.60
CA HIS A 281 10.86 6.15 -2.17
C HIS A 281 10.49 7.57 -1.70
N ARG A 282 10.93 8.60 -2.42
CA ARG A 282 10.60 9.99 -2.11
C ARG A 282 9.09 10.26 -2.10
N ILE A 283 8.34 9.68 -3.03
CA ILE A 283 6.88 9.86 -3.08
C ILE A 283 6.21 9.11 -1.93
N LEU A 284 6.56 7.83 -1.75
CA LEU A 284 5.85 6.97 -0.80
C LEU A 284 6.13 7.36 0.65
N SER A 285 7.38 7.76 0.98
CA SER A 285 7.77 8.17 2.34
C SER A 285 7.06 9.44 2.83
N GLN A 286 6.54 10.26 1.93
CA GLN A 286 5.77 11.45 2.28
C GLN A 286 4.31 11.14 2.61
N ILE A 287 3.81 9.95 2.26
CA ILE A 287 2.37 9.66 2.25
C ILE A 287 2.03 8.44 3.10
N LEU A 288 2.79 7.35 2.96
CA LEU A 288 2.52 6.07 3.59
C LEU A 288 3.02 6.03 5.04
N LEU A 289 2.40 5.14 5.83
CA LEU A 289 2.89 4.79 7.15
C LEU A 289 4.21 4.04 7.03
N GLU A 290 5.10 4.22 8.02
CA GLU A 290 6.42 3.60 8.04
C GLU A 290 6.35 2.07 7.89
N VAL A 291 5.37 1.42 8.54
CA VAL A 291 5.19 -0.04 8.46
C VAL A 291 4.88 -0.50 7.04
N ASP A 292 3.98 0.21 6.34
CA ASP A 292 3.59 -0.12 4.97
C ASP A 292 4.73 0.18 3.98
N LEU A 293 5.42 1.31 4.19
CA LEU A 293 6.60 1.69 3.43
C LEU A 293 7.68 0.59 3.51
N GLN A 294 7.93 0.10 4.72
CA GLN A 294 8.90 -0.96 4.98
C GLN A 294 8.52 -2.30 4.34
N ALA A 295 7.24 -2.65 4.37
CA ALA A 295 6.73 -3.86 3.72
C ALA A 295 6.87 -3.81 2.18
N ILE A 296 6.58 -2.66 1.57
CA ILE A 296 6.74 -2.46 0.13
C ILE A 296 8.21 -2.52 -0.26
N PHE A 297 9.07 -1.75 0.40
CA PHE A 297 10.48 -1.66 0.04
C PHE A 297 11.26 -2.94 0.32
N ARG A 298 10.83 -3.77 1.27
CA ARG A 298 11.37 -5.13 1.42
C ARG A 298 11.23 -5.94 0.14
N GLN A 299 10.05 -5.97 -0.45
CA GLN A 299 9.80 -6.73 -1.68
C GLN A 299 10.55 -6.11 -2.87
N VAL A 300 10.61 -4.77 -2.95
CA VAL A 300 11.39 -4.07 -3.99
C VAL A 300 12.88 -4.42 -3.90
N VAL A 301 13.46 -4.41 -2.70
CA VAL A 301 14.86 -4.80 -2.46
C VAL A 301 15.12 -6.23 -2.92
N GLN A 302 14.26 -7.19 -2.57
CA GLN A 302 14.39 -8.58 -3.01
C GLN A 302 14.34 -8.73 -4.53
N ILE A 303 13.43 -8.00 -5.19
CA ILE A 303 13.32 -7.97 -6.65
C ILE A 303 14.59 -7.39 -7.28
N PHE A 304 15.13 -6.32 -6.71
CA PHE A 304 16.36 -5.69 -7.19
C PHE A 304 17.55 -6.63 -7.10
N HIS A 305 17.78 -7.26 -5.95
CA HIS A 305 18.87 -8.24 -5.82
C HIS A 305 18.73 -9.38 -6.83
N SER A 306 17.57 -10.05 -6.85
CA SER A 306 17.36 -11.21 -7.72
C SER A 306 17.53 -10.91 -9.21
N HIS A 307 16.81 -9.90 -9.73
CA HIS A 307 16.76 -9.65 -11.16
C HIS A 307 18.04 -8.97 -11.68
N ILE A 308 18.70 -8.13 -10.87
CA ILE A 308 19.98 -7.51 -11.28
C ILE A 308 21.10 -8.55 -11.27
N THR A 309 21.19 -9.38 -10.21
CA THR A 309 22.19 -10.47 -10.17
C THR A 309 22.00 -11.44 -11.32
N GLU A 310 20.76 -11.84 -11.63
CA GLU A 310 20.46 -12.72 -12.75
C GLU A 310 20.92 -12.11 -14.08
N ALA A 311 20.61 -10.84 -14.32
CA ALA A 311 20.98 -10.16 -15.56
C ALA A 311 22.50 -9.99 -15.68
N PHE A 312 23.17 -9.59 -14.60
CA PHE A 312 24.62 -9.39 -14.60
C PHE A 312 25.41 -10.69 -14.72
N SER A 313 24.89 -11.80 -14.17
CA SER A 313 25.50 -13.12 -14.30
C SER A 313 25.50 -13.65 -15.74
N LYS A 314 24.57 -13.18 -16.58
CA LYS A 314 24.47 -13.55 -18.00
C LYS A 314 25.34 -12.68 -18.91
N LEU A 315 25.99 -11.64 -18.40
CA LEU A 315 26.85 -10.78 -19.20
C LEU A 315 28.22 -11.45 -19.45
N GLU A 316 28.62 -11.52 -20.71
CA GLU A 316 29.97 -11.94 -21.10
C GLU A 316 30.95 -10.77 -21.00
N VAL A 317 31.55 -10.61 -19.82
CA VAL A 317 32.48 -9.50 -19.54
C VAL A 317 33.91 -10.02 -19.43
N SER A 318 34.63 -10.00 -20.54
CA SER A 318 35.99 -10.55 -20.64
C SER A 318 37.10 -9.52 -20.41
N SER A 319 36.88 -8.25 -20.78
CA SER A 319 37.90 -7.20 -20.67
C SER A 319 38.02 -6.65 -19.22
N PRO A 320 39.24 -6.32 -18.74
CA PRO A 320 39.43 -5.70 -17.42
C PRO A 320 38.63 -4.40 -17.23
N GLN A 321 38.52 -3.59 -18.29
CA GLN A 321 37.77 -2.33 -18.29
C GLN A 321 36.28 -2.59 -18.05
N ALA A 322 35.70 -3.53 -18.79
CA ALA A 322 34.29 -3.85 -18.63
C ALA A 322 34.00 -4.49 -17.25
N LYS A 323 34.93 -5.27 -16.70
CA LYS A 323 34.86 -5.78 -15.31
C LYS A 323 34.85 -4.64 -14.28
N ASN A 324 35.72 -3.64 -14.43
CA ASN A 324 35.74 -2.46 -13.55
C ASN A 324 34.44 -1.65 -13.65
N ARG A 325 33.89 -1.46 -14.86
CA ARG A 325 32.60 -0.78 -15.08
C ARG A 325 31.45 -1.53 -14.42
N LEU A 326 31.40 -2.86 -14.56
CA LEU A 326 30.39 -3.70 -13.91
C LEU A 326 30.49 -3.62 -12.39
N CYS A 327 31.69 -3.74 -11.82
CA CYS A 327 31.92 -3.63 -10.38
C CYS A 327 31.39 -2.29 -9.83
N ARG A 328 31.72 -1.19 -10.51
CA ARG A 328 31.23 0.15 -10.14
C ARG A 328 29.71 0.27 -10.19
N ASP A 329 29.08 -0.28 -11.22
CA ASP A 329 27.61 -0.27 -11.33
C ASP A 329 26.96 -1.04 -10.18
N VAL A 330 27.48 -2.23 -9.86
CA VAL A 330 27.03 -3.04 -8.72
C VAL A 330 27.16 -2.25 -7.42
N GLN A 331 28.33 -1.66 -7.15
CA GLN A 331 28.57 -0.86 -5.95
C GLN A 331 27.62 0.33 -5.86
N HIS A 332 27.41 1.06 -6.96
CA HIS A 332 26.50 2.20 -7.00
C HIS A 332 25.05 1.80 -6.68
N ILE A 333 24.59 0.69 -7.26
CA ILE A 333 23.26 0.15 -7.02
C ILE A 333 23.11 -0.32 -5.57
N LEU A 334 24.09 -1.02 -5.01
CA LEU A 334 24.08 -1.48 -3.63
C LEU A 334 24.04 -0.31 -2.63
N VAL A 335 24.79 0.77 -2.87
CA VAL A 335 24.71 1.99 -2.04
C VAL A 335 23.28 2.55 -2.01
N CYS A 336 22.57 2.50 -3.14
CA CYS A 336 21.16 2.90 -3.18
C CYS A 336 20.27 1.93 -2.41
N ILE A 337 20.39 0.61 -2.65
CA ILE A 337 19.61 -0.44 -1.97
C ILE A 337 19.75 -0.34 -0.45
N ARG A 338 20.97 -0.14 0.06
CA ARG A 338 21.26 -0.02 1.50
C ARG A 338 20.54 1.16 2.17
N LYS A 339 20.18 2.21 1.42
CA LYS A 339 19.44 3.38 1.93
C LYS A 339 17.92 3.18 1.96
N LEU A 340 17.40 2.14 1.31
CA LEU A 340 15.96 1.92 1.24
C LEU A 340 15.38 1.49 2.60
N PRO A 341 14.16 1.94 2.93
CA PRO A 341 13.48 1.59 4.16
C PRO A 341 12.96 0.16 4.08
N ALA A 342 13.82 -0.84 4.24
CA ALA A 342 13.41 -2.22 4.49
C ALA A 342 13.97 -2.67 5.84
N GLN A 343 13.21 -3.47 6.61
CA GLN A 343 13.70 -3.95 7.90
C GLN A 343 14.71 -5.05 7.63
N ASN A 344 15.85 -5.00 8.31
CA ASN A 344 16.82 -6.09 8.29
C ASN A 344 16.22 -7.29 9.04
N PHE A 345 15.96 -8.37 8.33
CA PHE A 345 15.67 -9.68 8.95
C PHE A 345 16.87 -10.62 8.90
N SER A 346 17.95 -10.21 8.24
CA SER A 346 19.18 -10.98 8.21
C SER A 346 19.99 -10.72 9.48
N SER A 347 20.69 -11.75 9.96
CA SER A 347 21.77 -11.62 10.96
C SER A 347 22.98 -10.85 10.44
N GLU A 348 22.99 -10.52 9.14
CA GLU A 348 24.06 -9.75 8.50
C GLU A 348 24.14 -8.32 9.05
N PRO A 349 25.35 -7.80 9.32
CA PRO A 349 25.54 -6.43 9.79
C PRO A 349 25.19 -5.40 8.72
N VAL A 350 25.22 -5.79 7.45
CA VAL A 350 24.94 -4.90 6.31
C VAL A 350 23.44 -4.82 6.06
N ARG A 351 22.93 -3.58 6.04
CA ARG A 351 21.51 -3.32 5.75
C ARG A 351 21.14 -3.76 4.33
N ASN A 352 19.99 -4.40 4.19
CA ASN A 352 19.47 -4.88 2.91
C ASN A 352 20.49 -5.73 2.14
N TYR A 353 21.24 -6.58 2.84
CA TYR A 353 22.15 -7.54 2.22
C TYR A 353 21.37 -8.58 1.40
N GLY A 354 21.90 -8.98 0.23
CA GLY A 354 21.30 -10.05 -0.58
C GLY A 354 22.18 -10.52 -1.75
N LEU A 355 21.56 -11.22 -2.71
CA LEU A 355 22.23 -11.90 -3.84
C LEU A 355 23.18 -11.01 -4.68
N LEU A 356 22.99 -9.68 -4.65
CA LEU A 356 23.85 -8.76 -5.40
C LEU A 356 25.14 -8.45 -4.63
N ASP A 357 25.12 -8.47 -3.29
CA ASP A 357 26.32 -8.39 -2.47
C ASP A 357 27.15 -9.67 -2.62
N GLU A 358 26.49 -10.85 -2.62
CA GLU A 358 27.14 -12.14 -2.88
C GLU A 358 27.81 -12.16 -4.26
N PHE A 359 27.09 -11.71 -5.30
CA PHE A 359 27.64 -11.56 -6.65
C PHE A 359 28.87 -10.66 -6.69
N LEU A 360 28.85 -9.52 -5.98
CA LEU A 360 29.99 -8.60 -5.90
C LEU A 360 31.20 -9.30 -5.27
N ALA A 361 30.99 -9.98 -4.14
CA ALA A 361 32.05 -10.68 -3.41
C ALA A 361 32.66 -11.82 -4.23
N GLU A 362 31.83 -12.63 -4.90
CA GLU A 362 32.29 -13.76 -5.72
C GLU A 362 33.06 -13.32 -6.97
N LYS A 363 32.61 -12.26 -7.66
CA LYS A 363 33.18 -11.83 -8.94
C LYS A 363 34.38 -10.89 -8.81
N PHE A 364 34.43 -10.08 -7.76
CA PHE A 364 35.41 -9.00 -7.61
C PHE A 364 36.20 -9.04 -6.31
N GLY A 365 35.88 -9.98 -5.41
CA GLY A 365 36.44 -10.05 -4.07
C GLY A 365 35.82 -9.03 -3.12
N THR A 366 36.04 -9.21 -1.82
CA THR A 366 35.70 -8.24 -0.77
C THR A 366 36.63 -7.03 -0.81
N LYS A 367 36.55 -6.21 -1.87
CA LYS A 367 36.97 -4.81 -1.78
C LYS A 367 35.82 -4.00 -1.17
N VAL A 368 35.56 -4.28 0.09
CA VAL A 368 34.88 -3.34 0.99
C VAL A 368 36.05 -2.62 1.67
N ASP A 369 36.06 -1.30 1.59
CA ASP A 369 37.07 -0.35 2.10
C ASP A 369 38.07 0.17 1.04
N GLU A 370 37.68 1.28 0.40
CA GLU A 370 38.30 2.61 0.62
C GLU A 370 37.31 3.73 0.30
#